data_AF-G8SIY4-F1
#
_entry.id   AF-G8SIY4-F1
#
_cell.length_a   1.000
_cell.length_b   1.000
_cell.length_c   1.000
_cell.angle_alpha   90.00
_cell.angle_beta   90.00
_cell.angle_gamma   90.00
#
_symmetry.space_group_name_H-M   'P 1'
#
loop_
_entity.id
_entity.type
_entity.pdbx_description
1 polymer ?
#
loop_
_entity_poly.entity_id
_entity_poly.type
_entity_poly.pdbx_seq_one_letter_code
_entity_poly.pdbx_strand_id
1 'polypeptide(L)'
;MISADRFAPDGLDVSTVIDRATPDCTAATALALRTDPLLGTFLTGSDPGSILVCNSVPLRFRFRTAARVVRLTYAGEGEHTFVAQLTDGTLVDCPVGAAPQVSYTAPEGKAIASVVFSGGDPVAVKQLAYTEG
;
A
#
# COMPACT_ATOMS: atom_id res chain seq x y z
N MET A 1 3.31 16.79 0.50
CA MET A 1 2.88 15.71 -0.40
C MET A 1 4.09 15.16 -1.14
N ILE A 2 4.02 13.92 -1.61
CA ILE A 2 5.04 13.30 -2.43
C ILE A 2 4.44 12.89 -3.78
N SER A 3 5.17 13.10 -4.87
CA SER A 3 4.72 12.63 -6.19
C SER A 3 4.78 11.11 -6.26
N ALA A 4 3.77 10.49 -6.88
CA ALA A 4 3.78 9.06 -7.19
C ALA A 4 4.97 8.67 -8.09
N ASP A 5 5.44 9.58 -8.95
CA ASP A 5 6.59 9.35 -9.83
C ASP A 5 7.89 9.09 -9.05
N ARG A 6 7.95 9.46 -7.76
CA ARG A 6 9.10 9.15 -6.91
C ARG A 6 9.37 7.65 -6.83
N PHE A 7 8.36 6.80 -6.97
CA PHE A 7 8.49 5.35 -6.85
C PHE A 7 8.81 4.65 -8.19
N ALA A 8 8.75 5.38 -9.30
CA ALA A 8 9.03 4.84 -10.63
C ALA A 8 10.45 4.24 -10.78
N PRO A 9 11.53 4.87 -10.26
CA PRO A 9 12.87 4.28 -10.26
C PRO A 9 12.98 2.99 -9.43
N ASP A 10 12.09 2.83 -8.45
CA ASP A 10 11.98 1.64 -7.60
C ASP A 10 11.05 0.58 -8.23
N GLY A 11 10.67 0.74 -9.51
CA GLY A 11 9.85 -0.21 -10.27
C GLY A 11 8.37 -0.25 -9.89
N LEU A 12 7.88 0.80 -9.22
CA LEU A 12 6.53 0.85 -8.66
C LEU A 12 5.73 2.04 -9.20
N ASP A 13 4.44 1.79 -9.44
CA ASP A 13 3.43 2.85 -9.54
C ASP A 13 2.55 2.79 -8.28
N VAL A 14 2.51 3.89 -7.52
CA VAL A 14 1.81 3.97 -6.23
C VAL A 14 0.64 4.93 -6.34
N SER A 15 -0.54 4.49 -5.89
CA SER A 15 -1.75 5.31 -5.93
C SER A 15 -2.65 5.03 -4.71
N THR A 16 -3.60 5.91 -4.47
CA THR A 16 -4.71 5.63 -3.56
C THR A 16 -5.79 4.79 -4.28
N VAL A 17 -6.63 4.10 -3.51
CA VAL A 17 -7.81 3.37 -4.02
C VAL A 17 -9.08 4.12 -3.62
N ILE A 18 -9.40 5.17 -4.39
CA ILE A 18 -10.50 6.09 -4.09
C ILE A 18 -11.89 5.42 -4.04
N ASP A 19 -12.09 4.33 -4.79
CA ASP A 19 -13.35 3.55 -4.78
C ASP A 19 -13.62 2.90 -3.41
N ARG A 20 -12.61 2.87 -2.53
CA ARG A 20 -12.68 2.37 -1.16
C ARG A 20 -12.51 3.48 -0.11
N ALA A 21 -12.52 4.75 -0.52
CA ALA A 21 -12.46 5.88 0.40
C ALA A 21 -13.83 6.11 1.08
N THR A 22 -13.80 6.71 2.27
CA THR A 22 -15.00 7.28 2.88
C THR A 22 -15.53 8.45 2.01
N PRO A 23 -16.81 8.84 2.14
CA PRO A 23 -17.37 9.95 1.38
C PRO A 23 -16.54 11.25 1.46
N ASP A 24 -16.02 11.55 2.65
CA ASP A 24 -15.21 12.75 2.92
C ASP A 24 -13.78 12.68 2.32
N CYS A 25 -13.38 11.52 1.80
CA CYS A 25 -12.05 11.27 1.25
C CYS A 25 -12.05 10.83 -0.22
N THR A 26 -13.15 11.06 -0.93
CA THR A 26 -13.27 10.72 -2.37
C THR A 26 -12.28 11.47 -3.25
N ALA A 27 -11.80 12.65 -2.82
CA ALA A 27 -10.78 13.44 -3.51
C ALA A 27 -9.33 13.04 -3.18
N ALA A 28 -9.11 12.08 -2.25
CA ALA A 28 -7.81 11.71 -1.72
C ALA A 28 -6.94 10.96 -2.74
N THR A 29 -6.46 11.67 -3.74
CA THR A 29 -5.68 11.19 -4.88
C THR A 29 -4.17 11.41 -4.69
N ALA A 30 -3.78 12.11 -3.63
CA ALA A 30 -2.39 12.44 -3.34
C ALA A 30 -1.76 11.47 -2.34
N LEU A 31 -0.44 11.39 -2.35
CA LEU A 31 0.35 10.65 -1.37
C LEU A 31 1.02 11.62 -0.38
N ALA A 32 1.08 11.23 0.88
CA ALA A 32 1.77 11.98 1.92
C ALA A 32 2.82 11.10 2.61
N LEU A 33 4.06 11.59 2.66
CA LEU A 33 5.07 11.09 3.58
C LEU A 33 4.89 11.83 4.90
N ARG A 34 4.60 11.08 5.97
CA ARG A 34 4.36 11.61 7.32
C ARG A 34 5.44 11.09 8.25
N THR A 35 5.68 11.84 9.32
CA THR A 35 6.53 11.42 10.42
C THR A 35 5.76 11.59 11.72
N ASP A 36 5.70 10.53 12.50
CA ASP A 36 5.10 10.50 13.83
C ASP A 36 6.15 10.01 14.85
N PRO A 37 6.20 10.55 16.08
CA PRO A 37 7.17 10.13 17.08
C PRO A 37 7.11 8.65 17.47
N LEU A 38 5.94 8.02 17.41
CA LEU A 38 5.75 6.61 17.77
C LEU A 38 5.85 5.70 16.54
N LEU A 39 5.28 6.11 15.42
CA LEU A 39 5.21 5.26 14.22
C LEU A 39 6.44 5.40 13.30
N GLY A 40 7.22 6.48 13.47
CA GLY A 40 8.32 6.84 12.59
C GLY A 40 7.82 7.47 11.28
N THR A 41 8.57 7.29 10.20
CA THR A 41 8.20 7.78 8.87
C THR A 41 7.38 6.73 8.10
N PHE A 42 6.27 7.15 7.49
CA PHE A 42 5.37 6.28 6.74
C PHE A 42 4.63 7.03 5.63
N LEU A 43 4.20 6.29 4.62
CA LEU A 43 3.41 6.74 3.49
C LEU A 43 1.92 6.51 3.77
N THR A 44 1.08 7.50 3.46
CA THR A 44 -0.39 7.41 3.51
C THR A 44 -1.01 7.98 2.24
N GLY A 45 -2.29 7.68 2.03
CA GLY A 45 -3.15 8.51 1.21
C GLY A 45 -3.33 9.90 1.83
N SER A 46 -3.72 10.88 1.02
CA SER A 46 -4.04 12.23 1.47
C SER A 46 -4.93 12.96 0.48
N ASP A 47 -5.67 13.94 0.99
CA ASP A 47 -6.30 14.95 0.16
C ASP A 47 -5.23 15.85 -0.51
N PRO A 48 -5.38 16.22 -1.79
CA PRO A 48 -4.43 17.10 -2.48
C PRO A 48 -4.25 18.48 -1.82
N GLY A 49 -5.25 18.96 -1.08
CA GLY A 49 -5.20 20.22 -0.34
C GLY A 49 -4.57 20.10 1.06
N SER A 50 -4.47 18.89 1.63
CA SER A 50 -3.95 18.72 2.99
C SER A 50 -3.34 17.34 3.24
N ILE A 51 -2.06 17.36 3.66
CA ILE A 51 -1.34 16.15 4.09
C ILE A 51 -1.80 15.60 5.44
N LEU A 52 -2.75 16.25 6.13
CA LEU A 52 -3.17 15.85 7.47
C LEU A 52 -4.40 14.95 7.45
N VAL A 53 -5.20 14.98 6.38
CA VAL A 53 -6.47 14.25 6.28
C VAL A 53 -6.38 13.04 5.34
N CYS A 54 -7.37 12.16 5.38
CA CYS A 54 -7.53 11.02 4.47
C CYS A 54 -6.36 10.02 4.46
N ASN A 55 -5.72 9.83 5.61
CA ASN A 55 -4.71 8.81 5.89
C ASN A 55 -5.27 7.38 6.02
N SER A 56 -6.59 7.21 6.04
CA SER A 56 -7.26 5.90 6.07
C SER A 56 -7.57 5.35 4.67
N VAL A 57 -7.26 6.10 3.61
CA VAL A 57 -7.52 5.67 2.23
C VAL A 57 -6.52 4.58 1.84
N PRO A 58 -6.98 3.44 1.30
CA PRO A 58 -6.10 2.34 0.92
C PRO A 58 -5.05 2.76 -0.11
N LEU A 59 -3.88 2.13 -0.02
CA LEU A 59 -2.79 2.31 -0.96
C LEU A 59 -2.67 1.10 -1.89
N ARG A 60 -2.47 1.36 -3.18
CA ARG A 60 -2.15 0.37 -4.20
C ARG A 60 -0.71 0.56 -4.65
N PHE A 61 0.02 -0.55 -4.70
CA PHE A 61 1.37 -0.64 -5.27
C PHE A 61 1.31 -1.57 -6.47
N ARG A 62 1.44 -1.02 -7.67
CA ARG A 62 1.54 -1.80 -8.91
C ARG A 62 3.00 -1.99 -9.26
N PHE A 63 3.39 -3.22 -9.55
CA PHE A 63 4.75 -3.53 -9.96
C PHE A 63 4.87 -3.40 -11.48
N ARG A 64 5.89 -2.66 -11.94
CA ARG A 64 6.18 -2.50 -13.37
C ARG A 64 6.70 -3.79 -13.99
N THR A 65 7.51 -4.53 -13.23
CA THR A 65 7.85 -5.93 -13.46
C THR A 65 7.11 -6.76 -12.43
N ALA A 66 6.41 -7.81 -12.83
CA ALA A 66 5.67 -8.63 -11.88
C ALA A 66 6.60 -9.22 -10.80
N ALA A 67 6.12 -9.25 -9.56
CA ALA A 67 6.92 -9.69 -8.42
C ALA A 67 6.65 -11.15 -8.06
N ARG A 68 7.67 -11.87 -7.59
CA ARG A 68 7.53 -13.21 -7.03
C ARG A 68 7.15 -13.18 -5.55
N VAL A 69 7.81 -12.30 -4.79
CA VAL A 69 7.63 -12.13 -3.35
C VAL A 69 7.40 -10.67 -3.07
N VAL A 70 6.46 -10.37 -2.17
CA VAL A 70 6.24 -9.02 -1.63
C VAL A 70 6.28 -9.08 -0.12
N ARG A 71 6.95 -8.10 0.49
CA ARG A 71 6.98 -7.87 1.94
C ARG A 71 6.63 -6.41 2.18
N LEU A 72 5.61 -6.17 3.00
CA LEU A 72 5.17 -4.84 3.38
C LEU A 72 5.29 -4.68 4.89
N THR A 73 6.01 -3.65 5.33
CA THR A 73 6.07 -3.22 6.72
C THR A 73 5.14 -2.03 6.89
N TYR A 74 4.28 -2.07 7.91
CA TYR A 74 3.28 -1.05 8.18
C TYR A 74 3.34 -0.54 9.62
N ALA A 75 2.52 0.45 9.91
CA ALA A 75 2.26 0.99 11.22
C ALA A 75 0.77 1.33 11.33
N GLY A 76 0.34 1.71 12.53
CA GLY A 76 -1.05 2.05 12.81
C GLY A 76 -1.71 0.99 13.70
N GLU A 77 -2.91 1.34 14.17
CA GLU A 77 -3.73 0.47 15.00
C GLU A 77 -4.93 -0.04 14.19
N GLY A 78 -5.55 -1.11 14.70
CA GLY A 78 -6.75 -1.69 14.12
C GLY A 78 -6.48 -2.84 13.14
N GLU A 79 -7.55 -3.33 12.52
CA GLU A 79 -7.47 -4.44 11.58
C GLU A 79 -7.03 -3.95 10.20
N HIS A 80 -5.92 -4.50 9.73
CA HIS A 80 -5.38 -4.23 8.39
C HIS A 80 -5.63 -5.41 7.46
N THR A 81 -5.74 -5.11 6.17
CA THR A 81 -5.91 -6.10 5.10
C THR A 81 -4.84 -5.89 4.04
N PHE A 82 -4.33 -6.99 3.49
CA PHE A 82 -3.36 -7.00 2.41
C PHE A 82 -3.86 -7.93 1.31
N VAL A 83 -4.14 -7.39 0.13
CA VAL A 83 -4.65 -8.16 -1.00
C VAL A 83 -3.64 -8.12 -2.13
N ALA A 84 -3.18 -9.29 -2.57
CA ALA A 84 -2.34 -9.42 -3.76
C ALA A 84 -3.21 -9.69 -4.99
N GLN A 85 -2.90 -9.01 -6.09
CA GLN A 85 -3.43 -9.33 -7.41
C GLN A 85 -2.35 -10.04 -8.22
N LEU A 86 -2.64 -11.25 -8.67
CA LEU A 86 -1.76 -12.01 -9.57
C LEU A 86 -1.85 -11.49 -11.01
N THR A 87 -0.88 -11.84 -11.84
CA THR A 87 -0.82 -11.46 -13.27
C THR A 87 -1.97 -12.00 -14.11
N ASP A 88 -2.67 -13.03 -13.64
CA ASP A 88 -3.89 -13.56 -14.25
C ASP A 88 -5.18 -12.85 -13.77
N GLY A 89 -5.04 -11.85 -12.88
CA GLY A 89 -6.15 -11.09 -12.31
C GLY A 89 -6.72 -11.65 -11.02
N THR A 90 -6.29 -12.85 -10.58
CA THR A 90 -6.76 -13.45 -9.32
C THR A 90 -6.42 -12.56 -8.13
N LEU A 91 -7.38 -12.36 -7.23
CA LEU A 91 -7.17 -11.67 -5.96
C LEU A 91 -6.95 -12.67 -4.83
N VAL A 92 -5.95 -12.42 -4.00
CA VAL A 92 -5.58 -13.26 -2.87
C VAL A 92 -5.53 -12.41 -1.60
N ASP A 93 -6.43 -12.71 -0.66
CA ASP A 93 -6.36 -12.16 0.69
C ASP A 93 -5.18 -12.78 1.43
N CYS A 94 -4.24 -11.95 1.82
CA CYS A 94 -3.02 -12.37 2.49
C CYS A 94 -3.20 -12.12 4.00
N PRO A 95 -2.99 -13.14 4.86
CA PRO A 95 -3.11 -12.97 6.30
C PRO A 95 -2.17 -11.87 6.81
N VAL A 96 -2.75 -10.87 7.46
CA VAL A 96 -2.00 -9.84 8.18
C VAL A 96 -1.90 -10.29 9.63
N GLY A 97 -0.69 -10.67 10.08
CA GLY A 97 -0.46 -11.15 11.43
C GLY A 97 -0.44 -10.03 12.48
N ALA A 98 -0.18 -10.40 13.74
CA ALA A 98 -0.03 -9.43 14.84
C ALA A 98 1.25 -8.56 14.74
N ALA A 99 2.21 -8.95 13.88
CA ALA A 99 3.42 -8.18 13.64
C ALA A 99 3.17 -7.10 12.58
N PRO A 100 3.86 -5.94 12.63
CA PRO A 100 3.74 -4.84 11.67
C PRO A 100 4.37 -5.16 10.30
N GLN A 101 4.25 -6.40 9.86
CA GLN A 101 4.78 -6.88 8.60
C GLN A 101 3.88 -7.99 8.04
N VAL A 102 3.58 -7.88 6.74
CA VAL A 102 2.91 -8.90 5.95
C VAL A 102 3.81 -9.32 4.80
N SER A 103 3.75 -10.59 4.42
CA SER A 103 4.48 -11.11 3.26
C SER A 103 3.63 -12.07 2.46
N TYR A 104 3.77 -12.03 1.15
CA TYR A 104 3.12 -12.96 0.24
C TYR A 104 4.11 -13.43 -0.83
N THR A 105 4.08 -14.72 -1.13
CA THR A 105 4.85 -15.37 -2.19
C THR A 105 3.87 -15.97 -3.19
N ALA A 106 4.00 -15.61 -4.47
CA ALA A 106 3.15 -16.17 -5.51
C ALA A 106 3.33 -17.69 -5.62
N PRO A 107 2.27 -18.46 -5.94
CA PRO A 107 2.39 -19.88 -6.30
C PRO A 107 3.29 -20.05 -7.53
N GLU A 108 3.97 -21.18 -7.67
CA GLU A 108 4.81 -21.49 -8.84
C GLU A 108 4.08 -21.22 -10.17
N GLY A 109 4.79 -20.64 -11.15
CA GLY A 109 4.21 -20.24 -12.44
C GLY A 109 3.29 -19.02 -12.41
N LYS A 110 3.12 -18.38 -11.25
CA LYS A 110 2.39 -17.11 -11.08
C LYS A 110 3.33 -16.00 -10.60
N ALA A 111 2.92 -14.76 -10.85
CA ALA A 111 3.57 -13.56 -10.36
C ALA A 111 2.52 -12.54 -9.88
N ILE A 112 2.95 -11.58 -9.08
CA ILE A 112 2.13 -10.54 -8.45
C ILE A 112 2.21 -9.28 -9.31
N ALA A 113 1.07 -8.82 -9.80
CA ALA A 113 0.96 -7.59 -10.59
C ALA A 113 0.76 -6.35 -9.72
N SER A 114 0.02 -6.48 -8.62
CA SER A 114 -0.17 -5.38 -7.66
C SER A 114 -0.52 -5.89 -6.27
N VAL A 115 -0.38 -5.02 -5.26
CA VAL A 115 -0.90 -5.24 -3.92
C VAL A 115 -1.70 -4.03 -3.45
N VAL A 116 -2.74 -4.26 -2.64
CA VAL A 116 -3.52 -3.23 -1.97
C VAL A 116 -3.39 -3.42 -0.47
N PHE A 117 -3.01 -2.36 0.24
CA PHE A 117 -3.00 -2.31 1.70
C PHE A 117 -4.11 -1.38 2.18
N SER A 118 -4.95 -1.87 3.08
CA SER A 118 -6.16 -1.20 3.57
C SER A 118 -6.40 -1.48 5.05
N GLY A 119 -7.34 -0.74 5.65
CA GLY A 119 -7.73 -0.93 7.04
C GLY A 119 -6.75 -0.29 8.03
N GLY A 120 -7.14 -0.34 9.30
CA GLY A 120 -6.51 0.40 10.39
C GLY A 120 -6.59 1.92 10.23
N ASP A 121 -6.15 2.62 11.27
CA ASP A 121 -6.04 4.07 11.27
C ASP A 121 -4.70 4.50 11.90
N PRO A 122 -3.76 5.05 11.12
CA PRO A 122 -3.80 5.23 9.66
C PRO A 122 -3.56 3.94 8.86
N VAL A 123 -3.86 4.00 7.55
CA VAL A 123 -3.22 3.14 6.54
C VAL A 123 -1.79 3.64 6.33
N ALA A 124 -0.85 3.18 7.17
CA ALA A 124 0.54 3.66 7.17
C ALA A 124 1.51 2.60 6.65
N VAL A 125 2.03 2.80 5.45
CA VAL A 125 3.06 1.92 4.85
C VAL A 125 4.45 2.49 5.13
N LYS A 126 5.27 1.76 5.87
CA LYS A 126 6.65 2.16 6.19
C LYS A 126 7.63 1.75 5.09
N GLN A 127 7.45 0.55 4.57
CA GLN A 127 8.34 -0.04 3.59
C GLN A 127 7.62 -1.08 2.74
N LEU A 128 7.95 -1.11 1.45
CA LEU A 128 7.61 -2.20 0.53
C LEU A 128 8.92 -2.75 -0.04
N ALA A 129 9.12 -4.06 0.05
CA ALA A 129 10.22 -4.77 -0.60
C ALA A 129 9.64 -5.90 -1.46
N TYR A 130 10.24 -6.16 -2.61
CA TYR A 130 9.80 -7.22 -3.49
C TYR A 130 10.97 -7.83 -4.26
N THR A 131 10.79 -9.04 -4.76
CA THR A 131 11.71 -9.69 -5.71
C THR A 131 11.00 -9.82 -7.04
N GLU A 132 11.68 -9.51 -8.14
CA GLU A 132 11.16 -9.75 -9.49
C GLU A 132 10.87 -11.25 -9.70
N GLY A 133 9.85 -11.55 -10.48
CA GLY A 133 9.40 -12.91 -10.78
C GLY A 133 9.55 -13.31 -12.23
#